data_AF-A0A1Y1JU66-F1
#
_entry.id   AF-A0A1Y1JU66-F1
#
_cell.length_a   1.000
_cell.length_b   1.000
_cell.length_c   1.000
_cell.angle_alpha   90.00
_cell.angle_beta   90.00
_cell.angle_gamma   90.00
#
_symmetry.space_group_name_H-M   'P 1'
#
loop_
_entity.id
_entity.type
_entity.pdbx_description
1 polymer ?
#
loop_
_entity_poly.entity_id
_entity_poly.type
_entity_poly.pdbx_seq_one_letter_code
_entity_poly.pdbx_strand_id
1 'polypeptide(L)'
;EMTGLPTVTSGYNVAVEEFREQEYPMIQDSVYLDHAGSALCAKSLMDAFAQEMTSTLYGNPHSGSWSSQLSTLRIDDIRLRLLRFFNADASEYDLVFVSNATAGVKLVMEAMRALPEGYSYAYHQACH
;
A
#
# COMPACT_ATOMS: atom_id res chain seq x y z
N GLU A 1 36.84 -22.59 -22.80
CA GLU A 1 36.67 -21.14 -22.57
C GLU A 1 35.54 -20.60 -23.43
N MET A 2 34.49 -20.08 -22.80
CA MET A 2 33.55 -19.15 -23.44
C MET A 2 32.80 -18.42 -22.31
N THR A 3 33.45 -17.41 -21.75
CA THR A 3 32.86 -16.48 -20.79
C THR A 3 31.92 -15.54 -21.54
N GLY A 4 30.64 -15.89 -21.58
CA GLY A 4 29.58 -14.99 -22.01
C GLY A 4 29.38 -13.91 -20.96
N LEU A 5 29.99 -12.73 -21.18
CA LEU A 5 29.64 -11.52 -20.43
C LEU A 5 28.18 -11.15 -20.75
N PRO A 6 27.37 -10.76 -19.76
CA PRO A 6 26.02 -10.30 -20.03
C PRO A 6 26.12 -8.97 -20.77
N THR A 7 25.56 -8.94 -21.98
CA THR A 7 25.34 -7.71 -22.74
C THR A 7 24.39 -6.84 -21.93
N VAL A 8 24.93 -5.89 -21.17
CA VAL A 8 24.14 -4.80 -20.59
C VAL A 8 23.54 -4.06 -21.76
N THR A 9 22.23 -4.20 -21.95
CA THR A 9 21.47 -3.49 -22.98
C THR A 9 21.62 -2.00 -22.72
N SER A 10 22.45 -1.34 -23.52
CA SER A 10 22.71 0.10 -23.43
C SER A 10 21.38 0.86 -23.56
N GLY A 11 20.82 1.31 -22.44
CA GLY A 11 19.55 2.04 -22.37
C GLY A 11 18.62 1.65 -21.22
N TYR A 12 18.80 0.47 -20.60
CA TYR A 12 17.98 0.10 -19.43
C TYR A 12 18.58 0.61 -18.12
N ASN A 13 17.72 0.97 -17.17
CA ASN A 13 18.15 1.49 -15.88
C ASN A 13 18.73 0.37 -15.01
N VAL A 14 20.06 0.36 -14.84
CA VAL A 14 20.79 -0.62 -14.03
C VAL A 14 20.26 -0.70 -12.60
N ALA A 15 19.84 0.42 -12.02
CA ALA A 15 19.27 0.44 -10.67
C ALA A 15 17.94 -0.33 -10.58
N VAL A 16 17.18 -0.43 -11.67
CA VAL A 16 15.94 -1.22 -11.71
C VAL A 16 16.25 -2.71 -11.75
N GLU A 17 17.29 -3.15 -12.48
CA GLU A 17 17.72 -4.55 -12.45
C GLU A 17 18.22 -4.95 -11.05
N GLU A 18 19.08 -4.13 -10.44
CA GLU A 18 19.59 -4.36 -9.09
C GLU A 18 18.45 -4.43 -8.06
N PHE A 19 17.49 -3.50 -8.14
CA PHE A 19 16.30 -3.48 -7.29
C PHE A 19 15.42 -4.71 -7.51
N ARG A 20 15.25 -5.16 -8.76
CA ARG A 20 14.42 -6.34 -9.06
C ARG A 20 15.03 -7.61 -8.47
N GLU A 21 16.33 -7.80 -8.63
CA GLU A 21 17.03 -8.97 -8.08
C GLU A 21 16.93 -9.02 -6.54
N GLN A 22 16.99 -7.87 -5.87
CA GLN A 22 16.93 -7.77 -4.41
C GLN A 22 15.50 -7.89 -3.86
N GLU A 23 14.56 -7.16 -4.43
CA GLU A 23 13.20 -7.01 -3.88
C GLU A 23 12.20 -8.01 -4.45
N TYR A 24 12.47 -8.58 -5.62
CA TYR A 24 11.56 -9.51 -6.31
C TYR A 24 12.25 -10.79 -6.78
N PRO A 25 12.96 -11.53 -5.91
CA PRO A 25 13.65 -12.76 -6.32
C PRO A 25 12.70 -13.87 -6.78
N MET A 26 11.43 -13.84 -6.38
CA MET A 26 10.41 -14.83 -6.77
C MET A 26 10.04 -14.78 -8.26
N ILE A 27 10.42 -13.73 -8.98
CA ILE A 27 10.21 -13.60 -10.44
C ILE A 27 11.51 -13.72 -11.25
N GLN A 28 12.63 -14.13 -10.64
CA GLN A 28 13.92 -14.21 -11.35
C GLN A 28 13.84 -15.04 -12.65
N ASP A 29 13.09 -16.15 -12.60
CA ASP A 29 12.92 -17.06 -13.73
C ASP A 29 11.53 -16.94 -14.39
N SER A 30 10.82 -15.81 -14.20
CA SER A 30 9.45 -15.64 -14.69
C SER A 30 9.10 -14.19 -15.04
N VAL A 31 8.31 -13.99 -16.09
CA VAL A 31 7.86 -12.65 -16.51
C VAL A 31 6.47 -12.39 -15.95
N TYR A 32 6.37 -11.51 -14.95
CA TYR A 32 5.11 -11.12 -14.34
C TYR A 32 4.56 -9.82 -14.96
N LEU A 33 3.48 -9.93 -15.75
CA LEU A 33 2.85 -8.79 -16.45
C LEU A 33 1.42 -8.52 -15.95
N ASP A 34 1.19 -8.67 -14.65
CA ASP A 34 -0.14 -8.50 -14.03
C ASP A 34 -0.13 -7.50 -12.86
N HIS A 35 0.83 -6.56 -12.87
CA HIS A 35 0.95 -5.53 -11.83
C HIS A 35 -0.27 -4.60 -11.72
N ALA A 36 -1.05 -4.46 -12.79
CA ALA A 36 -2.29 -3.68 -12.76
C ALA A 36 -3.43 -4.40 -12.02
N GLY A 37 -3.44 -5.74 -12.04
CA GLY A 37 -4.40 -6.56 -11.30
C GLY A 37 -3.99 -6.73 -9.84
N SER A 38 -2.72 -7.05 -9.59
CA SER A 38 -2.15 -7.13 -8.25
C SER A 38 -0.65 -6.86 -8.28
N ALA A 39 -0.17 -5.89 -7.52
CA ALA A 39 1.25 -5.68 -7.39
C ALA A 39 1.87 -6.75 -6.47
N LEU A 40 3.02 -7.28 -6.87
CA LEU A 40 3.83 -8.13 -6.01
C LEU A 40 4.34 -7.31 -4.82
N CYS A 41 4.34 -7.93 -3.64
CA CYS A 41 4.96 -7.33 -2.47
C CYS A 41 6.47 -7.51 -2.52
N ALA A 42 7.19 -6.41 -2.29
CA ALA A 42 8.63 -6.42 -2.18
C ALA A 42 9.07 -7.31 -1.01
N LYS A 43 10.17 -8.06 -1.18
CA LYS A 43 10.72 -8.95 -0.17
C LYS A 43 10.99 -8.22 1.14
N SER A 44 11.66 -7.07 1.07
CA SER A 44 12.01 -6.29 2.27
C SER A 44 10.77 -5.87 3.08
N LEU A 45 9.68 -5.50 2.39
CA LEU A 45 8.41 -5.14 3.03
C LEU A 45 7.81 -6.33 3.79
N MET A 46 7.82 -7.51 3.18
CA MET A 46 7.30 -8.73 3.82
C MET A 46 8.15 -9.16 5.01
N ASP A 47 9.47 -9.10 4.88
CA ASP A 47 10.40 -9.40 5.98
C ASP A 47 10.19 -8.44 7.16
N ALA A 48 10.12 -7.13 6.89
CA ALA A 48 9.89 -6.11 7.90
C ALA A 48 8.53 -6.28 8.59
N PHE A 49 7.47 -6.56 7.83
CA PHE A 49 6.15 -6.83 8.38
C PHE A 49 6.15 -8.07 9.29
N ALA A 50 6.74 -9.18 8.83
CA ALA A 50 6.83 -10.40 9.61
C ALA A 50 7.63 -10.18 10.91
N GLN A 51 8.75 -9.45 10.83
CA GLN A 51 9.54 -9.08 12.00
C GLN A 51 8.73 -8.22 12.98
N GLU A 52 8.06 -7.17 12.51
CA GLU A 52 7.25 -6.27 13.34
C GLU A 52 6.12 -7.04 14.05
N MET A 53 5.35 -7.84 13.31
CA MET A 53 4.20 -8.57 13.84
C MET A 53 4.56 -9.70 14.81
N THR A 54 5.77 -10.26 14.73
CA THR A 54 6.24 -11.33 15.63
C THR A 54 6.99 -10.80 16.85
N SER A 55 7.52 -9.59 16.79
CA SER A 55 8.30 -8.98 17.88
C SER A 55 7.52 -7.93 18.69
N THR A 56 6.42 -7.42 18.15
CA THR A 56 5.65 -6.33 18.77
C THR A 56 4.25 -6.79 19.14
N LEU A 57 3.89 -6.61 20.42
CA LEU A 57 2.54 -6.88 20.89
C LEU A 57 1.63 -5.68 20.62
N TYR A 58 0.88 -5.73 19.52
CA TYR A 58 -0.21 -4.81 19.25
C TYR A 58 -1.50 -5.24 19.94
N GLY A 59 -2.17 -4.29 20.57
CA GLY A 59 -3.46 -4.47 21.24
C GLY A 59 -4.59 -3.81 20.46
N ASN A 60 -5.82 -4.01 20.92
CA ASN A 60 -6.96 -3.24 20.42
C ASN A 60 -6.80 -1.76 20.82
N PRO A 61 -6.69 -0.80 19.87
CA PRO A 61 -6.32 0.62 20.09
C PRO A 61 -7.27 1.43 20.99
N HIS A 62 -8.40 0.85 21.39
CA HIS A 62 -9.38 1.49 22.28
C HIS A 62 -9.30 1.03 23.73
N SER A 63 -8.36 0.13 24.06
CA SER A 63 -8.15 -0.31 25.45
C SER A 63 -7.06 0.51 26.16
N GLY A 64 -7.02 0.47 27.49
CA GLY A 64 -6.04 1.24 28.28
C GLY A 64 -4.63 0.64 28.35
N SER A 65 -4.39 -0.55 27.77
CA SER A 65 -3.11 -1.26 27.90
C SER A 65 -1.99 -0.60 27.11
N TRP A 66 -0.73 -0.93 27.45
CA TRP A 66 0.43 -0.48 26.70
C TRP A 66 0.39 -0.90 25.22
N SER A 67 0.01 -2.15 24.95
CA SER A 67 -0.12 -2.69 23.59
C SER A 67 -1.18 -1.96 22.75
N SER A 68 -2.24 -1.47 23.40
CA SER A 68 -3.27 -0.65 22.77
C SER A 68 -2.76 0.73 22.39
N GLN A 69 -2.09 1.41 23.31
CA GLN A 69 -1.51 2.73 23.05
C GLN A 69 -0.50 2.66 21.89
N LEU A 70 0.28 1.58 21.82
CA LEU A 70 1.21 1.36 20.72
C LEU A 70 0.49 1.19 19.37
N SER A 71 -0.63 0.45 19.33
CA SER A 71 -1.46 0.35 18.13
C SER A 71 -2.02 1.71 17.71
N THR A 72 -2.54 2.50 18.66
CA THR A 72 -3.09 3.84 18.39
C THR A 72 -2.03 4.76 17.80
N LEU A 73 -0.85 4.82 18.42
CA LEU A 73 0.27 5.61 17.92
C LEU A 73 0.70 5.18 16.51
N ARG A 74 0.72 3.86 16.23
CA ARG A 74 1.06 3.34 14.91
C ARG A 74 0.02 3.74 13.86
N ILE A 75 -1.27 3.69 14.21
CA ILE A 75 -2.39 4.12 13.36
C ILE A 75 -2.33 5.63 13.08
N ASP A 76 -2.04 6.45 14.08
CA ASP A 76 -1.96 7.91 13.92
C ASP A 76 -0.74 8.32 13.07
N ASP A 77 0.41 7.66 13.23
CA ASP A 77 1.58 7.87 12.37
C ASP A 77 1.26 7.58 10.90
N ILE A 78 0.62 6.44 10.61
CA ILE A 78 0.30 6.08 9.23
C ILE A 78 -0.74 7.02 8.61
N ARG A 79 -1.72 7.51 9.38
CA ARG A 79 -2.67 8.55 8.90
C ARG A 79 -1.94 9.80 8.42
N LEU A 80 -1.05 10.35 9.25
CA LEU A 80 -0.31 11.56 8.92
C LEU A 80 0.63 11.34 7.73
N ARG A 81 1.27 10.17 7.64
CA ARG A 81 2.14 9.82 6.51
C ARG A 81 1.37 9.73 5.20
N LEU A 82 0.19 9.13 5.20
CA LEU A 82 -0.65 9.01 4.01
C LEU A 82 -1.25 10.36 3.58
N LEU A 83 -1.71 11.19 4.52
CA LEU A 83 -2.15 12.55 4.20
C LEU A 83 -1.03 13.36 3.52
N ARG A 84 0.20 13.29 4.05
CA ARG A 84 1.38 13.89 3.40
C ARG A 84 1.66 13.31 2.02
N PHE A 85 1.54 12.00 1.84
CA PHE A 85 1.71 11.34 0.55
C PHE A 85 0.73 11.87 -0.51
N PHE A 86 -0.52 12.13 -0.11
CA PHE A 86 -1.53 12.73 -0.97
C PHE A 86 -1.49 14.27 -1.01
N ASN A 87 -0.53 14.90 -0.34
CA ASN A 87 -0.43 16.35 -0.20
C ASN A 87 -1.74 16.99 0.34
N ALA A 88 -2.36 16.32 1.31
CA ALA A 88 -3.58 16.73 1.98
C ALA A 88 -3.28 17.26 3.40
N ASP A 89 -3.79 18.44 3.74
CA ASP A 89 -3.62 19.04 5.06
C ASP A 89 -4.52 18.32 6.09
N ALA A 90 -3.95 17.88 7.21
CA ALA A 90 -4.68 17.20 8.27
C ALA A 90 -5.69 18.10 9.03
N SER A 91 -5.63 19.42 8.84
CA SER A 91 -6.63 20.36 9.34
C SER A 91 -7.86 20.48 8.43
N GLU A 92 -7.75 20.06 7.16
CA GLU A 92 -8.83 20.11 6.16
C GLU A 92 -9.36 18.71 5.79
N TYR A 93 -8.50 17.69 5.85
CA TYR A 93 -8.80 16.33 5.40
C TYR A 93 -8.59 15.31 6.51
N ASP A 94 -9.57 14.41 6.63
CA ASP A 94 -9.45 13.18 7.40
C ASP A 94 -9.06 12.00 6.52
N LEU A 95 -8.47 10.98 7.16
CA LEU A 95 -8.14 9.72 6.50
C LEU A 95 -8.97 8.57 7.06
N VAL A 96 -9.75 7.94 6.17
CA VAL A 96 -10.61 6.80 6.50
C VAL A 96 -10.01 5.53 5.89
N PHE A 97 -9.60 4.58 6.73
CA PHE A 97 -9.16 3.26 6.26
C PHE A 97 -10.36 2.42 5.81
N VAL A 98 -10.27 1.88 4.60
CA VAL A 98 -11.23 0.95 4.01
C VAL A 98 -10.50 -0.29 3.52
N SER A 99 -11.21 -1.40 3.34
CA SER A 99 -10.60 -2.69 2.96
C SER A 99 -10.02 -2.71 1.54
N ASN A 100 -10.57 -1.92 0.61
CA ASN A 100 -10.14 -1.76 -0.78
C ASN A 100 -10.89 -0.60 -1.45
N ALA A 101 -10.60 -0.33 -2.73
CA ALA A 101 -11.23 0.76 -3.47
C ALA A 101 -12.74 0.54 -3.65
N THR A 102 -13.18 -0.68 -3.97
CA THR A 102 -14.61 -1.04 -4.04
C THR A 102 -15.36 -0.69 -2.75
N ALA A 103 -14.80 -1.03 -1.58
CA ALA A 103 -15.39 -0.70 -0.29
C ALA A 103 -15.44 0.82 -0.03
N GLY A 104 -14.40 1.56 -0.46
CA GLY A 104 -14.37 3.02 -0.39
C GLY A 104 -15.46 3.68 -1.24
N VAL A 105 -15.61 3.24 -2.50
CA VAL A 105 -16.68 3.71 -3.39
C VAL A 105 -18.05 3.44 -2.76
N LYS A 106 -18.27 2.21 -2.28
CA LYS A 106 -19.52 1.83 -1.63
C LYS A 106 -19.82 2.70 -0.40
N LEU A 107 -18.83 2.96 0.45
CA LEU A 107 -18.98 3.79 1.65
C LEU A 107 -19.50 5.19 1.29
N VAL A 108 -18.90 5.83 0.29
CA VAL A 108 -19.32 7.17 -0.16
C VAL A 108 -20.74 7.14 -0.73
N MET A 109 -21.03 6.17 -1.60
CA MET A 109 -22.36 6.01 -2.21
C MET A 109 -23.47 5.81 -1.19
N GLU A 110 -23.22 5.00 -0.16
CA GLU A 110 -24.18 4.73 0.91
C GLU A 110 -24.35 5.94 1.84
N ALA A 111 -23.25 6.62 2.19
CA ALA A 111 -23.28 7.82 3.04
C ALA A 111 -24.04 8.98 2.38
N MET A 112 -23.87 9.17 1.07
CA MET A 112 -24.51 10.28 0.33
C MET A 112 -25.95 9.96 -0.10
N ARG A 113 -26.41 8.71 0.00
CA ARG A 113 -27.75 8.29 -0.44
C ARG A 113 -28.90 9.04 0.22
N ALA A 114 -28.72 9.45 1.47
CA ALA A 114 -29.76 10.14 2.23
C ALA A 114 -29.77 11.66 2.04
N LEU A 115 -28.90 12.21 1.17
CA LEU A 115 -28.87 13.66 0.94
C LEU A 115 -30.20 14.13 0.30
N PRO A 116 -30.87 15.13 0.89
CA PRO A 116 -32.19 15.59 0.42
C PRO A 116 -32.19 16.05 -1.04
N GLU A 117 -31.07 16.57 -1.53
CA GLU A 117 -30.92 17.10 -2.89
C GLU A 117 -30.41 16.05 -3.90
N GLY A 118 -30.21 14.81 -3.45
CA GLY A 118 -29.53 13.78 -4.22
C GLY A 118 -28.03 14.06 -4.36
N TYR A 119 -27.36 13.27 -5.19
CA TYR A 119 -25.93 13.45 -5.46
C TYR A 119 -25.56 12.90 -6.85
N SER A 120 -24.53 13.47 -7.45
CA SER A 120 -23.86 12.93 -8.63
C SER A 120 -22.52 12.33 -8.20
N TYR A 121 -22.27 11.09 -8.60
CA TYR A 121 -21.03 10.40 -8.28
C TYR A 121 -20.42 9.81 -9.54
N ALA A 122 -19.14 10.09 -9.76
CA ALA A 122 -18.36 9.58 -10.88
C ALA A 122 -17.15 8.82 -10.34
N TYR A 123 -16.90 7.65 -10.92
CA TYR A 123 -15.74 6.82 -10.62
C TYR A 123 -15.24 6.16 -11.90
N HIS A 124 -13.97 5.76 -11.91
CA HIS A 124 -13.39 5.08 -13.06
C HIS A 124 -13.98 3.67 -13.20
N GLN A 125 -14.35 3.25 -14.42
CA GLN A 125 -15.00 1.95 -14.66
C GLN A 125 -14.16 0.75 -14.17
N ALA A 126 -12.83 0.86 -14.25
CA ALA A 126 -11.90 -0.17 -13.77
C ALA A 126 -11.51 -0.01 -12.29
N CYS A 127 -12.26 0.76 -11.48
CA CYS A 127 -12.01 0.88 -10.05
C CYS A 127 -12.45 -0.41 -9.36
N HIS A 128 -11.49 -1.12 -8.73
CA HIS A 128 -11.69 -2.37 -8.02
C HIS A 128 -11.02 -2.29 -6.65
#